data_AF-A0A936NG73-F1
#
_entry.id   AF-A0A936NG73-F1
#
_cell.length_a   1.000
_cell.length_b   1.000
_cell.length_c   1.000
_cell.angle_alpha   90.00
_cell.angle_beta   90.00
_cell.angle_gamma   90.00
#
_symmetry.space_group_name_H-M   'P 1'
#
loop_
_entity.id
_entity.type
_entity.pdbx_description
1 polymer ?
#
loop_
_entity_poly.entity_id
_entity_poly.type
_entity_poly.pdbx_seq_one_letter_code
_entity_poly.pdbx_strand_id
1 'polypeptide(L)'
;MPWCSDCDRFYTQSTLNSDGTCPEGHQAEPIPPPNTAAAVDTNQAPVEDDGRTAPWHFWLMVAALTIYLGWRLVQGIMWAIGKL
;
A
#
# COMPACT_ATOMS: atom_id res chain seq x y z
N MET A 1 2.10 -12.03 19.16
CA MET A 1 1.60 -12.25 20.54
C MET A 1 1.34 -10.89 21.15
N PRO A 2 0.20 -10.67 21.82
CA PRO A 2 -0.14 -9.37 22.41
C PRO A 2 0.86 -9.00 23.52
N TRP A 3 1.23 -7.72 23.54
CA TRP A 3 2.16 -7.13 24.50
C TRP A 3 1.39 -6.29 25.51
N CYS A 4 1.88 -6.28 26.75
CA CYS A 4 1.40 -5.38 27.79
C CYS A 4 2.54 -4.45 28.21
N SER A 5 2.39 -3.15 27.94
CA SER A 5 3.40 -2.14 28.23
C SER A 5 3.54 -1.84 29.73
N ASP A 6 2.49 -2.04 30.53
CA ASP A 6 2.57 -1.87 31.99
C ASP A 6 3.33 -3.00 32.69
N CYS A 7 3.21 -4.23 32.16
CA CYS A 7 3.87 -5.41 32.71
C CYS A 7 5.23 -5.71 32.05
N ASP A 8 5.55 -5.02 30.95
CA ASP A 8 6.75 -5.23 30.12
C ASP A 8 6.93 -6.70 29.69
N ARG A 9 5.82 -7.35 29.30
CA ARG A 9 5.80 -8.79 29.00
C ARG A 9 4.79 -9.18 27.92
N PHE A 10 5.13 -10.24 27.17
CA PHE A 10 4.23 -10.89 26.21
C PHE A 10 3.30 -11.91 26.89
N TYR A 11 2.02 -11.88 26.52
CA TYR A 11 1.01 -12.85 26.95
C TYR A 11 0.45 -13.63 25.76
N THR A 12 0.01 -14.87 26.00
CA THR A 12 -0.69 -15.68 24.99
C THR A 12 -2.19 -15.47 25.12
N GLN A 13 -2.95 -15.76 24.04
CA GLN A 13 -4.41 -15.60 24.05
C GLN A 13 -5.12 -16.41 25.15
N SER A 14 -4.53 -17.54 25.55
CA SER A 14 -5.04 -18.39 26.63
C SER A 14 -4.82 -17.83 28.04
N THR A 15 -3.86 -16.91 28.21
CA THR A 15 -3.52 -16.30 29.51
C THR A 15 -4.18 -14.94 29.72
N LEU A 16 -4.77 -14.39 28.67
CA LEU A 16 -5.56 -13.16 28.76
C LEU A 16 -6.93 -13.49 29.32
N ASN A 17 -7.47 -12.55 30.08
CA ASN A 17 -8.86 -12.57 30.47
C ASN A 17 -9.74 -12.44 29.21
N SER A 18 -11.01 -12.83 29.31
CA SER A 18 -11.96 -12.84 28.19
C SER A 18 -12.24 -11.46 27.57
N ASP A 19 -11.88 -10.39 28.28
CA ASP A 19 -11.92 -8.99 27.85
C ASP A 19 -10.64 -8.53 27.11
N GLY A 20 -9.61 -9.37 27.02
CA GLY A 20 -8.32 -9.03 26.41
C GLY A 20 -7.36 -8.30 27.35
N THR A 21 -7.65 -8.31 28.65
CA THR A 21 -6.81 -7.75 29.71
C THR A 21 -5.87 -8.82 30.28
N CYS A 22 -4.66 -8.43 30.67
CA CYS A 22 -3.71 -9.32 31.34
C CYS A 22 -4.22 -9.72 32.75
N PRO A 23 -3.72 -10.83 33.33
CA PRO A 23 -4.08 -11.26 34.69
C PRO A 23 -3.85 -10.18 35.76
N GLU A 24 -2.92 -9.26 35.51
CA GLU A 24 -2.57 -8.13 36.38
C GLU A 24 -3.55 -6.94 36.24
N GLY A 25 -4.52 -7.02 35.33
CA GLY A 25 -5.57 -6.01 35.16
C GLY A 25 -5.27 -4.92 34.13
N HIS A 26 -4.15 -5.02 33.40
CA HIS A 26 -3.73 -4.06 32.37
C HIS A 26 -4.19 -4.44 30.97
N GLN A 27 -4.49 -3.45 30.13
CA GLN A 27 -4.93 -3.68 28.76
C GLN A 27 -3.77 -4.17 27.90
N ALA A 28 -3.90 -5.34 27.29
CA ALA A 28 -2.94 -5.79 26.29
C ALA A 28 -3.22 -5.09 24.96
N GLU A 29 -2.18 -4.57 24.33
CA GLU A 29 -2.31 -3.86 23.06
C GLU A 29 -2.64 -4.88 21.95
N PRO A 30 -3.75 -4.68 21.20
CA PRO A 30 -4.07 -5.53 20.07
C PRO A 30 -2.97 -5.41 19.02
N ILE A 31 -2.54 -6.55 18.49
CA ILE A 31 -1.63 -6.55 17.34
C ILE A 31 -2.41 -5.91 16.18
N PRO A 32 -1.95 -4.78 15.61
CA PRO A 32 -2.62 -4.18 14.47
C PRO A 32 -2.69 -5.21 13.35
N PRO A 33 -3.84 -5.35 12.66
CA PRO A 33 -3.97 -6.33 11.60
C PRO A 33 -2.88 -6.09 10.54
N PRO A 34 -2.41 -7.13 9.84
CA PRO A 34 -1.25 -7.04 8.96
C PRO A 34 -1.41 -6.03 7.80
N ASN A 35 -2.63 -5.50 7.58
CA ASN A 35 -2.96 -4.50 6.58
C ASN A 35 -3.12 -3.06 7.14
N THR A 36 -3.01 -2.83 8.45
CA THR A 36 -2.90 -1.47 8.99
C THR A 36 -1.44 -1.07 9.11
N ALA A 37 -0.82 -0.84 7.96
CA ALA A 37 0.43 -0.10 7.89
C ALA A 37 0.13 1.37 8.19
N ALA A 38 0.31 1.79 9.45
CA ALA A 38 0.45 3.20 9.79
C ALA A 38 1.28 3.40 11.06
N ALA A 39 2.59 3.48 10.87
CA ALA A 39 3.39 4.56 11.45
C ALA A 39 4.42 4.96 10.37
N VAL A 40 4.12 6.06 9.70
CA VAL A 40 4.95 6.68 8.65
C VAL A 40 6.25 7.17 9.28
N ASP A 41 7.38 6.59 8.90
CA ASP A 41 8.70 7.15 9.19
C ASP A 41 9.17 8.01 8.01
N THR A 42 9.57 9.24 8.30
CA THR A 42 9.85 10.29 7.29
C THR A 42 11.34 10.36 6.93
N ASN A 43 12.12 9.29 7.17
CA ASN A 43 13.58 9.27 6.98
C ASN A 43 14.09 8.01 6.25
N GLN A 44 13.50 7.63 5.11
CA GLN A 44 14.05 6.55 4.28
C GLN A 44 14.55 7.07 2.93
N ALA A 45 15.86 6.91 2.71
CA ALA A 45 16.58 7.08 1.44
C ALA A 45 16.01 6.15 0.33
N PRO A 46 16.34 6.34 -0.96
CA PRO A 46 15.54 5.81 -2.07
C PRO A 46 15.59 4.28 -2.06
N VAL A 47 14.47 3.67 -1.67
CA VAL A 47 14.22 2.25 -1.81
C VAL A 47 14.00 1.99 -3.29
N GLU A 48 14.84 1.13 -3.88
CA GLU A 48 14.54 0.51 -5.17
C GLU A 48 13.18 -0.19 -5.02
N ASP A 49 12.16 0.40 -5.63
CA ASP A 49 10.74 0.08 -5.46
C ASP A 49 10.50 -1.37 -5.89
N ASP A 50 10.35 -2.25 -4.89
CA ASP A 50 9.93 -3.63 -5.09
C ASP A 50 8.52 -3.57 -5.68
N GLY A 51 8.47 -3.83 -6.99
CA GLY A 51 7.40 -3.44 -7.88
C GLY A 51 6.05 -3.91 -7.40
N ARG A 52 5.31 -2.99 -6.78
CA ARG A 52 3.84 -3.02 -6.75
C ARG A 52 3.37 -2.90 -8.20
N THR A 53 3.43 -4.03 -8.89
CA THR A 53 3.08 -4.17 -10.29
C THR A 53 1.68 -3.62 -10.43
N ALA A 54 1.57 -2.46 -11.08
CA ALA A 54 0.30 -1.80 -11.28
C ALA A 54 -0.70 -2.84 -11.82
N PRO A 55 -1.95 -2.86 -11.31
CA PRO A 55 -2.93 -3.86 -11.71
C PRO A 55 -2.95 -4.02 -13.24
N TRP A 56 -2.98 -5.23 -13.78
CA TRP A 56 -2.89 -5.49 -15.23
C TRP A 56 -3.76 -4.56 -16.09
N HIS A 57 -4.96 -4.22 -15.59
CA HIS A 57 -5.89 -3.27 -16.23
C HIS A 57 -5.32 -1.84 -16.37
N PHE A 58 -4.47 -1.37 -15.46
CA PHE A 58 -3.82 -0.06 -15.54
C PHE A 58 -2.95 0.06 -16.79
N TRP A 59 -2.16 -0.98 -17.08
CA TRP A 59 -1.33 -1.03 -18.28
C TRP A 59 -2.14 -1.06 -19.58
N LEU A 60 -3.33 -1.68 -19.59
CA LEU A 60 -4.22 -1.65 -20.76
C LEU A 60 -4.71 -0.25 -21.08
N MET A 61 -5.09 0.54 -20.07
CA MET A 61 -5.51 1.93 -20.26
C MET A 61 -4.39 2.79 -20.84
N VAL A 62 -3.17 2.62 -20.31
CA VAL A 62 -1.97 3.32 -20.83
C VAL A 62 -1.68 2.93 -22.27
N ALA A 63 -1.75 1.64 -22.61
CA ALA A 63 -1.53 1.16 -23.97
C ALA A 63 -2.57 1.71 -24.95
N ALA A 64 -3.87 1.63 -24.60
CA ALA A 64 -4.96 2.16 -25.42
C ALA A 64 -4.82 3.67 -25.66
N LEU A 65 -4.48 4.42 -24.61
CA LEU A 65 -4.24 5.87 -24.70
C LEU A 65 -3.07 6.18 -25.63
N THR A 66 -1.96 5.46 -25.49
CA THR A 66 -0.75 5.68 -26.32
C THR A 66 -1.02 5.42 -27.80
N ILE A 67 -1.75 4.34 -28.11
CA ILE A 67 -2.15 4.01 -29.49
C ILE A 67 -3.04 5.11 -30.06
N TYR A 68 -4.03 5.58 -29.29
CA TYR A 68 -4.95 6.64 -29.74
C TYR A 68 -4.22 7.97 -30.00
N LEU A 69 -3.37 8.40 -29.06
CA LEU A 69 -2.61 9.64 -29.21
C LEU A 69 -1.64 9.54 -30.38
N GLY A 70 -0.93 8.42 -30.54
CA GLY A 70 -0.02 8.18 -31.65
C GLY A 70 -0.73 8.28 -33.01
N TRP A 71 -1.87 7.61 -33.16
CA TRP A 71 -2.69 7.68 -34.37
C TRP A 71 -3.16 9.12 -34.64
N ARG A 72 -3.65 9.81 -33.60
CA ARG A 72 -4.14 11.19 -33.73
C ARG A 72 -3.03 12.16 -34.12
N LEU A 73 -1.81 11.96 -33.60
CA LEU A 73 -0.63 12.74 -33.96
C LEU A 73 -0.30 12.56 -35.45
N VAL A 74 -0.23 11.30 -35.91
CA VAL A 74 0.05 10.98 -37.32
C VAL A 74 -1.01 11.56 -38.24
N GLN A 75 -2.29 11.42 -37.87
CA GLN A 75 -3.41 12.00 -38.63
C GLN A 75 -3.32 13.53 -38.71
N GLY A 76 -2.99 14.19 -37.60
CA GLY A 76 -2.81 15.65 -37.55
C GLY A 76 -1.61 16.12 -38.37
N ILE A 77 -0.48 15.40 -38.29
CA ILE A 77 0.74 15.72 -39.04
C ILE A 77 0.51 15.54 -40.54
N MET A 78 -0.10 14.42 -40.98
CA MET A 78 -0.45 14.22 -42.39
C MET A 78 -1.39 15.32 -42.90
N TRP A 79 -2.39 15.71 -42.11
CA TRP A 79 -3.28 16.81 -42.47
C TRP A 79 -2.53 18.14 -42.58
N ALA A 80 -1.64 18.45 -41.63
CA ALA A 80 -0.88 19.69 -41.60
C ALA A 80 0.09 19.80 -42.78
N ILE A 81 0.79 18.72 -43.12
CA ILE A 81 1.71 18.67 -44.28
C ILE A 81 0.92 18.78 -45.59
N GLY A 82 -0.23 18.11 -45.71
CA GLY A 82 -1.06 18.22 -46.91
C GLY A 82 -1.78 19.56 -47.07
N LYS A 83 -1.76 20.42 -46.05
CA LYS A 83 -2.35 21.77 -46.06
C LYS A 83 -1.33 22.88 -46.33
N LEU A 84 -0.04 22.60 -46.26
CA LEU A 84 1.05 23.51 -46.61
C LEU A 84 1.31 23.47 -48.12
#